data_AF-A0A8W8MPL2-F1
#
_entry.id   AF-A0A8W8MPL2-F1
#
_cell.length_a   1.000
_cell.length_b   1.000
_cell.length_c   1.000
_cell.angle_alpha   90.00
_cell.angle_beta   90.00
_cell.angle_gamma   90.00
#
_symmetry.space_group_name_H-M   'P 1'
#
loop_
_entity.id
_entity.type
_entity.pdbx_description
1 polymer ?
#
loop_
_entity_poly.entity_id
_entity_poly.type
_entity_poly.pdbx_seq_one_letter_code
_entity_poly.pdbx_strand_id
1 'polypeptide(L)'
;YPEIQPIGEDLKSEYEVWDDKSTKTNFNEPLPMREYHYTDRFDYGQDLYPSSDKEMRVVFFGMIGTFVLLHYFCNNFFARHDEALPKQFPFTYEGHGTYWHKSNIKRNIHYTFEPAEPAEGSE
;
A
#
# COMPACT_ATOMS: atom_id res chain seq x y z
N TYR A 1 24.61 -9.06 37.79
CA TYR A 1 23.98 -7.80 37.36
C TYR A 1 22.50 -7.92 37.71
N PRO A 2 21.85 -6.90 38.28
CA PRO A 2 20.45 -7.01 38.68
C PRO A 2 19.54 -7.22 37.46
N GLU A 3 18.56 -8.12 37.60
CA GLU A 3 17.49 -8.28 36.62
C GLU A 3 16.44 -7.19 36.85
N ILE A 4 16.60 -6.05 36.19
CA ILE A 4 15.61 -4.99 36.22
C ILE A 4 14.70 -5.09 34.99
N GLN A 5 13.41 -4.79 35.18
CA GLN A 5 12.46 -4.75 34.07
C GLN A 5 12.78 -3.57 33.17
N PRO A 6 12.87 -3.79 31.85
CA PRO A 6 13.24 -2.71 30.99
C PRO A 6 12.06 -1.75 30.77
N ILE A 7 12.12 -0.53 31.30
CA ILE A 7 11.11 0.53 31.07
C ILE A 7 11.69 1.55 30.10
N GLY A 8 10.97 1.86 29.03
CA GLY A 8 11.35 2.90 28.07
C GLY A 8 11.52 4.28 28.73
N GLU A 9 12.45 5.08 28.21
CA GLU A 9 12.68 6.45 28.68
C GLU A 9 11.44 7.34 28.49
N ASP A 10 10.64 7.08 27.47
CA ASP A 10 9.36 7.74 27.20
C ASP A 10 8.37 7.62 28.37
N LEU A 11 8.30 6.45 29.00
CA LEU A 11 7.38 6.13 30.11
C LEU A 11 7.84 6.68 31.46
N LYS A 12 9.13 7.02 31.57
CA LYS A 12 9.65 7.65 32.79
C LYS A 12 9.06 9.04 32.96
N SER A 13 8.74 9.39 34.19
CA SER A 13 8.11 10.67 34.54
C SER A 13 8.87 11.87 33.98
N GLU A 14 8.17 12.75 33.26
CA GLU A 14 8.74 14.03 32.79
C GLU A 14 8.85 15.08 33.90
N TYR A 15 8.13 14.87 35.01
CA TYR A 15 8.06 15.82 36.12
C TYR A 15 9.11 15.56 37.21
N GLU A 16 9.81 14.42 37.13
CA GLU A 16 10.87 14.06 38.06
C GLU A 16 12.18 14.79 37.72
N VAL A 17 12.94 15.14 38.76
CA VAL A 17 14.25 15.79 38.59
C VAL A 17 15.30 14.70 38.40
N TRP A 18 15.61 14.42 37.14
CA TRP A 18 16.65 13.47 36.76
C TRP A 18 18.04 14.12 36.77
N ASP A 19 19.05 13.37 37.22
CA ASP A 19 20.46 13.80 37.14
C ASP A 19 20.90 13.96 35.68
N ASP A 20 20.54 12.99 34.83
CA ASP A 20 20.64 13.11 33.37
C ASP A 20 19.24 13.22 32.76
N LYS A 21 18.92 14.42 32.27
CA LYS A 21 17.63 14.71 31.64
C LYS A 21 17.46 14.03 30.28
N SER A 22 18.55 13.74 29.57
CA SER A 22 18.46 13.17 28.23
C SER A 22 18.02 11.71 28.25
N THR A 23 18.53 10.95 29.22
CA THR A 23 18.22 9.53 29.40
C THR A 23 17.21 9.27 30.52
N LYS A 24 16.74 10.34 31.20
CA LYS A 24 15.90 10.25 32.42
C LYS A 24 16.45 9.20 33.40
N THR A 25 17.74 9.32 33.74
CA THR A 25 18.41 8.41 34.69
C THR A 25 19.02 9.19 35.86
N ASN A 26 19.13 8.51 37.00
CA ASN A 26 19.82 9.02 38.18
C ASN A 26 21.23 8.42 38.31
N PHE A 27 22.17 9.15 38.94
CA PHE A 27 23.60 8.82 38.94
C PHE A 27 23.94 7.41 39.47
N ASN A 28 23.15 6.90 40.41
CA ASN A 28 23.34 5.57 41.03
C ASN A 28 22.23 4.57 40.64
N GLU A 29 21.44 4.85 39.61
CA GLU A 29 20.39 3.95 39.16
C GLU A 29 21.02 2.69 38.52
N PRO A 30 20.58 1.47 38.90
CA PRO A 30 21.02 0.27 38.21
C PRO A 30 20.56 0.34 36.76
N LEU A 31 21.49 0.18 35.83
CA LEU A 31 21.16 0.16 34.41
C LEU A 31 20.62 -1.22 34.00
N PRO A 32 19.82 -1.29 32.94
CA PRO A 32 19.30 -2.54 32.39
C PRO A 32 20.32 -3.17 31.45
N MET A 33 20.37 -4.51 31.42
CA MET A 33 21.36 -5.23 30.61
C MET A 33 21.10 -5.14 29.10
N ARG A 34 19.85 -4.83 28.71
CA ARG A 34 19.44 -4.70 27.30
C ARG A 34 19.16 -3.25 26.99
N GLU A 35 19.80 -2.70 25.97
CA GLU A 35 19.68 -1.30 25.54
C GLU A 35 18.39 -1.02 24.72
N TYR A 36 17.21 -1.44 25.18
CA TYR A 36 15.95 -1.18 24.48
C TYR A 36 15.21 0.06 25.01
N HIS A 37 15.89 0.92 25.75
CA HIS A 37 15.26 1.98 26.56
C HIS A 37 15.25 3.34 25.91
N TYR A 38 16.07 3.54 24.87
CA TYR A 38 16.18 4.82 24.21
C TYR A 38 14.85 5.27 23.65
N THR A 39 14.59 6.57 23.77
CA THR A 39 13.36 7.25 23.34
C THR A 39 12.93 7.00 21.88
N ASP A 40 13.87 6.58 21.01
CA ASP A 40 13.63 6.27 19.60
C ASP A 40 13.41 4.77 19.32
N ARG A 41 13.39 3.92 20.35
CA ARG A 41 13.21 2.46 20.22
C ARG A 41 11.77 2.05 20.53
N PHE A 42 11.44 0.79 20.25
CA PHE A 42 10.10 0.27 20.45
C PHE A 42 9.76 0.24 21.95
N ASP A 43 8.79 1.05 22.37
CA ASP A 43 8.39 1.13 23.76
C ASP A 43 7.61 -0.12 24.18
N TYR A 44 8.17 -0.83 25.16
CA TYR A 44 7.53 -1.98 25.78
C TYR A 44 6.59 -1.59 26.93
N GLY A 45 6.27 -0.30 27.03
CA GLY A 45 5.30 0.22 27.99
C GLY A 45 3.96 -0.45 27.81
N GLN A 46 3.61 -1.26 28.80
CA GLN A 46 2.27 -1.79 28.92
C GLN A 46 1.27 -0.64 28.88
N ASP A 47 0.37 -0.74 27.90
CA ASP A 47 -1.02 -0.33 28.02
C ASP A 47 -1.36 1.17 27.89
N LEU A 48 -0.69 1.93 27.01
CA LEU A 48 -1.33 3.15 26.46
C LEU A 48 -2.48 2.84 25.48
N TYR A 49 -2.56 1.58 25.01
CA TYR A 49 -3.73 1.04 24.33
C TYR A 49 -4.37 -0.04 25.21
N PRO A 50 -5.57 0.18 25.78
CA PRO A 50 -6.26 -0.83 26.59
C PRO A 50 -6.73 -2.05 25.79
N SER A 51 -6.54 -2.05 24.46
CA SER A 51 -6.85 -3.18 23.59
C SER A 51 -5.73 -4.21 23.65
N SER A 52 -6.08 -5.46 23.93
CA SER A 52 -5.13 -6.57 23.92
C SER A 52 -4.43 -6.65 22.56
N ASP A 53 -3.11 -6.88 22.53
CA ASP A 53 -2.33 -7.05 21.28
C ASP A 53 -2.99 -8.03 20.29
N LYS A 54 -3.66 -9.06 20.83
CA LYS A 54 -4.45 -10.01 20.02
C LYS A 54 -5.62 -9.34 19.29
N GLU A 55 -6.34 -8.45 19.95
CA GLU A 55 -7.47 -7.71 19.36
C GLU A 55 -6.98 -6.76 18.28
N MET A 56 -5.89 -6.03 18.52
CA MET A 56 -5.29 -5.15 17.51
C MET A 56 -4.88 -5.93 16.25
N ARG A 57 -4.25 -7.10 16.41
CA ARG A 57 -3.89 -7.96 15.28
C ARG A 57 -5.12 -8.45 14.52
N VAL A 58 -6.16 -8.88 15.22
CA VAL A 58 -7.41 -9.34 14.58
C VAL A 58 -8.05 -8.22 13.78
N VAL A 59 -8.14 -7.01 14.34
CA VAL A 59 -8.69 -5.84 13.62
C VAL A 59 -7.83 -5.50 12.40
N PHE A 60 -6.51 -5.48 12.55
CA PHE A 60 -5.59 -5.17 11.45
C PHE A 60 -5.73 -6.15 10.28
N PHE A 61 -5.67 -7.47 10.55
CA PHE A 61 -5.86 -8.48 9.51
C PHE A 61 -7.29 -8.51 8.97
N GLY A 62 -8.29 -8.21 9.82
CA GLY A 62 -9.68 -8.07 9.42
C GLY A 62 -9.88 -6.95 8.41
N MET A 63 -9.29 -5.77 8.63
CA MET A 63 -9.38 -4.65 7.70
C MET A 63 -8.73 -4.96 6.35
N ILE A 64 -7.50 -5.49 6.36
CA ILE A 64 -6.78 -5.84 5.12
C ILE A 64 -7.54 -6.94 4.37
N GLY A 65 -7.95 -8.00 5.06
CA GLY A 65 -8.69 -9.11 4.46
C GLY A 65 -10.02 -8.65 3.85
N THR A 66 -10.76 -7.80 4.56
CA THR A 66 -12.03 -7.25 4.06
C THR A 66 -11.81 -6.37 2.85
N PHE A 67 -10.77 -5.54 2.84
CA PHE A 67 -10.43 -4.69 1.69
C PHE A 67 -10.10 -5.52 0.44
N VAL A 68 -9.24 -6.53 0.57
CA VAL A 68 -8.86 -7.42 -0.56
C VAL A 68 -10.09 -8.17 -1.08
N LEU A 69 -10.93 -8.68 -0.17
CA LEU A 69 -12.14 -9.40 -0.53
C LEU A 69 -13.13 -8.48 -1.25
N LEU A 70 -13.37 -7.28 -0.73
CA LEU A 70 -14.25 -6.29 -1.37
C LEU A 70 -13.72 -5.90 -2.75
N HIS A 71 -12.41 -5.67 -2.90
CA HIS A 71 -11.79 -5.40 -4.20
C HIS A 71 -12.00 -6.55 -5.19
N TYR A 72 -11.85 -7.80 -4.74
CA TYR A 72 -12.14 -8.97 -5.56
C TYR A 72 -13.60 -9.01 -6.01
N PHE A 73 -14.56 -8.77 -5.11
CA PHE A 73 -15.98 -8.74 -5.48
C PHE A 73 -16.30 -7.59 -6.45
N CYS A 74 -15.74 -6.40 -6.21
CA CYS A 74 -15.89 -5.25 -7.10
C CYS A 74 -15.41 -5.55 -8.52
N ASN A 75 -14.22 -6.13 -8.68
CA ASN A 75 -13.68 -6.42 -10.00
C ASN A 75 -14.41 -7.56 -10.73
N ASN A 76 -14.89 -8.58 -10.02
CA ASN A 76 -15.50 -9.73 -10.68
C ASN A 76 -17.00 -9.56 -10.96
N PHE A 77 -17.73 -8.83 -10.11
CA PHE A 77 -19.19 -8.77 -10.19
C PHE A 77 -19.73 -7.36 -10.48
N PHE A 78 -19.03 -6.32 -10.06
CA PHE A 78 -19.51 -4.93 -10.19
C PHE A 78 -18.81 -4.14 -11.29
N ALA A 79 -17.68 -4.63 -11.82
CA ALA A 79 -17.07 -4.11 -13.03
C ALA A 79 -18.01 -4.41 -14.21
N ARG A 80 -18.97 -3.51 -14.41
CA ARG A 80 -19.77 -3.48 -15.64
C ARG A 80 -18.84 -2.98 -16.74
N HIS A 81 -18.38 -3.88 -17.56
CA HIS A 81 -17.90 -3.50 -18.88
C HIS A 81 -19.15 -3.09 -19.67
N ASP A 82 -19.19 -1.83 -20.12
CA ASP A 82 -20.19 -1.42 -21.09
C ASP A 82 -20.13 -2.40 -22.26
N GLU A 83 -21.30 -2.76 -22.82
CA GLU A 83 -21.40 -3.67 -23.99
C GLU A 83 -20.87 -3.01 -25.28
N ALA A 84 -19.96 -2.05 -25.17
CA ALA A 84 -19.27 -1.44 -26.26
C ALA A 84 -18.16 -2.37 -26.75
N LEU A 85 -18.06 -2.49 -28.08
CA LEU A 85 -16.90 -3.09 -28.71
C LEU A 85 -15.63 -2.34 -28.26
N PRO A 86 -14.49 -3.04 -28.12
CA PRO A 86 -13.24 -2.40 -27.72
C PRO A 86 -12.91 -1.26 -28.68
N LYS A 87 -12.40 -0.15 -28.12
CA LYS A 87 -12.03 1.03 -28.91
C LYS A 87 -11.09 0.63 -30.05
N GLN A 88 -11.57 0.85 -31.27
CA GLN A 88 -10.80 0.60 -32.48
C GLN A 88 -9.86 1.77 -32.74
N PHE A 89 -8.64 1.47 -33.17
CA PHE A 89 -7.62 2.47 -33.48
C PHE A 89 -7.15 2.30 -34.92
N PRO A 90 -6.95 3.38 -35.68
CA PRO A 90 -6.64 3.31 -37.12
C PRO A 90 -5.30 2.64 -37.44
N PHE A 91 -4.39 2.51 -36.47
CA PHE A 91 -3.06 1.92 -36.66
C PHE A 91 -2.78 0.85 -35.58
N THR A 92 -2.06 -0.22 -35.95
CA THR A 92 -1.60 -1.23 -34.99
C THR A 92 -0.59 -0.66 -34.02
N TYR A 93 -0.91 -0.67 -32.73
CA TYR A 93 0.03 -0.42 -31.64
C TYR A 93 0.65 -1.75 -31.19
N GLU A 94 1.63 -2.24 -31.93
CA GLU A 94 2.68 -3.04 -31.30
C GLU A 94 3.73 -2.05 -30.79
N GLY A 95 3.85 -1.97 -29.46
CA GLY A 95 4.77 -1.16 -28.66
C GLY A 95 5.74 -0.24 -29.40
N HIS A 96 5.69 1.04 -29.00
CA HIS A 96 6.50 2.19 -29.40
C HIS A 96 5.74 3.19 -30.27
N GLY A 97 5.84 4.46 -29.85
CA GLY A 97 5.10 5.58 -30.41
C GLY A 97 5.23 5.67 -31.94
N THR A 98 4.18 6.26 -32.52
CA THR A 98 4.17 6.95 -33.82
C THR A 98 5.40 6.68 -34.70
N TYR A 99 5.22 5.89 -35.76
CA TYR A 99 6.10 5.74 -36.94
C TYR A 99 7.21 4.68 -36.93
N TRP A 100 6.94 3.40 -36.64
CA TRP A 100 7.87 2.33 -37.04
C TRP A 100 7.12 1.12 -37.64
N HIS A 101 7.15 1.01 -38.96
CA HIS A 101 6.62 -0.15 -39.69
C HIS A 101 7.71 -1.24 -39.76
N LYS A 102 7.57 -2.32 -38.99
CA LYS A 102 8.23 -3.61 -39.30
C LYS A 102 7.29 -4.46 -40.14
N SER A 103 7.82 -5.05 -41.20
CA SER A 103 7.10 -5.74 -42.29
C SER A 103 6.27 -6.97 -41.89
N ASN A 104 6.27 -7.37 -40.61
CA ASN A 104 5.63 -8.59 -40.11
C ASN A 104 4.47 -8.35 -39.14
N ILE A 105 4.01 -7.11 -38.98
CA ILE A 105 2.87 -6.79 -38.11
C ILE A 105 1.57 -7.11 -38.86
N LYS A 106 0.71 -7.96 -38.28
CA LYS A 106 -0.64 -8.23 -38.81
C LYS A 106 -1.42 -6.91 -38.81
N ARG A 107 -1.84 -6.44 -39.99
CA ARG A 107 -2.63 -5.19 -40.11
C ARG A 107 -3.93 -5.32 -39.31
N ASN A 108 -4.17 -4.37 -38.41
CA ASN A 108 -5.44 -4.22 -37.71
C ASN A 108 -6.37 -3.40 -38.60
N ILE A 109 -7.23 -4.10 -39.36
CA ILE A 109 -8.16 -3.49 -40.31
C ILE A 109 -9.53 -3.43 -39.66
N HIS A 110 -10.07 -2.23 -39.55
CA HIS A 110 -11.41 -1.97 -39.01
C HIS A 110 -12.33 -1.57 -40.16
N TYR A 111 -13.39 -2.36 -40.39
CA TYR A 111 -14.43 -2.03 -41.38
C TYR A 111 -15.55 -1.26 -40.68
N THR A 112 -16.10 -0.24 -41.35
CA THR A 112 -17.32 0.46 -40.92
C THR A 112 -18.55 -0.31 -41.39
N PHE A 113 -19.65 -0.24 -40.64
CA PHE A 113 -20.92 -0.89 -40.98
C PHE A 113 -21.72 -0.14 -42.05
N GLU A 114 -21.29 1.06 -42.42
CA GLU A 114 -21.95 1.87 -43.44
C GLU A 114 -21.62 1.31 -44.83
N PRO A 115 -22.62 1.07 -45.69
CA PRO A 115 -22.36 0.69 -47.07
C PRO A 115 -21.52 1.78 -47.71
N ALA A 116 -20.39 1.41 -48.32
CA ALA A 116 -19.57 2.33 -49.07
C ALA A 116 -20.46 3.03 -50.10
N GLU A 117 -20.52 4.36 -50.03
CA GLU A 117 -21.21 5.14 -51.06
C GLU A 117 -20.67 4.68 -52.43
N PRO A 118 -21.56 4.31 -53.37
CA PRO A 118 -21.10 3.91 -54.69
C PRO A 118 -20.28 5.07 -55.25
N ALA A 119 -19.04 4.79 -55.66
CA ALA A 119 -18.18 5.78 -56.27
C ALA A 119 -18.92 6.40 -57.46
N GLU A 120 -19.35 7.66 -57.32
CA GLU A 120 -19.90 8.41 -58.44
C GLU A 120 -18.80 8.51 -59.50
N GLY A 121 -19.01 7.85 -60.65
CA GLY A 121 -18.18 8.05 -61.84
C GLY A 121 -17.41 6.83 -62.35
N SER A 122 -18.02 5.65 -62.42
CA SER A 122 -17.57 4.62 -63.38
C SER A 122 -18.71 4.22 -64.31
N GLU A 123 -18.98 5.10 -65.29
CA GLU A 123 -19.46 4.71 -66.61
C GLU A 123 -18.26 4.39 -67.52
#